data_AF-A0A6G2DGP5-F1
#
_entry.id   AF-A0A6G2DGP5-F1
#
_cell.length_a   1.000
_cell.length_b   1.000
_cell.length_c   1.000
_cell.angle_alpha   90.00
_cell.angle_beta   90.00
_cell.angle_gamma   90.00
#
_symmetry.space_group_name_H-M   'P 1'
#
loop_
_entity.id
_entity.type
_entity.pdbx_description
1 polymer ?
#
loop_
_entity_poly.entity_id
_entity_poly.type
_entity_poly.pdbx_seq_one_letter_code
_entity_poly.pdbx_strand_id
1 'polypeptide(L)' 'LIFEGVDITDKKNDLFAMREKMGMVFQQFNLFPNMTVMENITLSPIKTKGESREVAEKRAQELLEKVGLPDKADAYP' A
#
# COMPACT_ATOMS: atom_id res chain seq x y z
N LEU A 1 -12.90 9.44 -16.97
CA LEU A 1 -12.25 8.12 -16.78
C LEU A 1 -13.15 7.37 -15.80
N ILE A 2 -13.63 6.16 -16.09
CA ILE A 2 -14.72 5.56 -15.30
C ILE A 2 -14.18 4.40 -14.46
N PHE A 3 -14.40 4.44 -13.15
CA PHE A 3 -14.04 3.38 -12.20
C PHE A 3 -15.29 3.00 -11.39
N GLU A 4 -15.63 1.71 -11.35
CA GLU A 4 -16.88 1.18 -10.72
C GLU A 4 -18.18 1.91 -11.16
N GLY A 5 -18.24 2.39 -12.41
CA GLY A 5 -19.40 3.13 -12.92
C GLY A 5 -19.45 4.61 -12.53
N VAL A 6 -18.41 5.12 -11.87
CA VAL A 6 -18.30 6.52 -11.45
C VAL A 6 -17.20 7.22 -12.23
N ASP A 7 -17.46 8.43 -12.73
CA ASP A 7 -16.43 9.25 -13.38
C ASP A 7 -15.49 9.85 -12.34
N ILE A 8 -14.24 9.35 -12.32
CA ILE A 8 -13.21 9.80 -11.37
C ILE A 8 -12.67 11.19 -11.70
N THR A 9 -13.05 11.77 -12.85
CA THR A 9 -12.63 13.13 -13.25
C THR A 9 -13.61 14.20 -12.83
N ASP A 10 -14.78 13.83 -12.31
CA ASP A 10 -15.75 14.78 -11.76
C ASP A 10 -15.31 15.24 -10.36
N LYS A 11 -15.21 16.57 -10.17
CA LYS A 11 -14.83 17.22 -8.90
C LYS A 11 -15.79 16.92 -7.75
N LYS A 12 -16.99 16.41 -8.04
CA LYS A 12 -17.99 16.04 -7.02
C LYS A 12 -17.69 14.73 -6.31
N ASN A 13 -16.80 13.91 -6.85
CA ASN A 13 -16.50 12.59 -6.28
C ASN A 13 -15.32 12.65 -5.32
N ASP A 14 -15.41 11.89 -4.22
CA ASP A 14 -14.33 11.79 -3.25
C ASP A 14 -13.19 10.94 -3.79
N LEU A 15 -12.23 11.63 -4.40
CA LEU A 15 -11.01 11.05 -4.96
C LEU A 15 -10.20 10.28 -3.92
N PHE A 16 -10.24 10.64 -2.64
CA PHE A 16 -9.47 9.93 -1.60
C PHE A 16 -10.09 8.56 -1.31
N ALA A 17 -11.41 8.50 -1.13
CA ALA A 17 -12.13 7.25 -0.91
C ALA A 17 -11.97 6.28 -2.10
N MET A 18 -11.94 6.79 -3.32
CA MET A 18 -11.70 5.98 -4.52
C MET A 18 -10.25 5.49 -4.61
N ARG A 19 -9.26 6.34 -4.29
CA ARG A 19 -7.85 5.97 -4.28
C ARG A 19 -7.53 4.88 -3.26
N GLU A 20 -8.26 4.81 -2.16
CA GLU A 20 -8.08 3.72 -1.19
C GLU A 20 -8.41 2.34 -1.79
N LYS A 21 -9.33 2.29 -2.77
CA LYS A 21 -9.69 1.06 -3.50
C LYS A 21 -8.78 0.77 -4.70
N MET A 22 -8.03 1.77 -5.18
CA MET A 22 -7.17 1.64 -6.36
C MET A 22 -5.71 1.39 -5.94
N GLY A 23 -5.25 0.15 -6.08
CA GLY A 23 -3.83 -0.18 -5.95
C GLY A 23 -3.04 0.36 -7.15
N MET A 24 -2.07 1.25 -6.93
CA MET A 24 -1.21 1.81 -7.99
C MET A 24 0.19 1.20 -7.91
N VAL A 25 0.68 0.67 -9.02
CA VAL A 25 2.05 0.12 -9.14
C VAL A 25 2.86 1.03 -10.04
N PHE A 26 4.00 1.54 -9.56
CA PHE A 26 4.91 2.39 -10.32
C PHE A 26 6.08 1.57 -10.88
N GLN A 27 6.58 1.93 -12.08
CA GLN A 27 7.75 1.29 -12.70
C GLN A 27 9.07 1.61 -11.98
N GLN A 28 9.18 2.81 -11.38
CA GLN A 28 10.24 3.15 -10.45
C GLN A 28 9.67 3.06 -9.05
N PHE A 29 10.36 2.34 -8.16
CA PHE A 29 9.91 2.12 -6.81
C PHE A 29 9.85 3.45 -6.05
N ASN A 30 8.65 4.00 -5.85
CA ASN A 30 8.39 5.09 -4.89
C ASN A 30 8.42 4.57 -3.45
N LEU A 31 9.37 3.69 -3.13
CA LEU A 31 9.60 3.20 -1.79
C LEU A 31 10.34 4.28 -0.99
N PHE A 32 10.00 4.43 0.29
CA PHE A 32 10.69 5.31 1.20
C PHE A 32 12.08 4.73 1.51
N PRO A 33 13.19 5.36 1.05
CA PRO A 33 14.54 4.79 1.17
C PRO A 33 15.06 4.82 2.61
N ASN A 34 14.42 5.61 3.48
CA ASN A 34 14.72 5.73 4.90
C ASN A 34 13.96 4.70 5.76
N MET A 35 13.23 3.77 5.14
CA MET A 35 12.41 2.76 5.81
C MET A 35 12.70 1.38 5.21
N THR A 36 12.58 0.32 6.01
CA THR A 36 12.69 -1.05 5.48
C THR A 36 11.50 -1.41 4.59
N VAL A 37 11.59 -2.49 3.83
CA VAL A 37 10.44 -3.00 3.04
C VAL A 37 9.25 -3.30 3.94
N MET A 38 9.46 -3.88 5.12
CA MET A 38 8.42 -4.12 6.12
C MET A 38 7.75 -2.82 6.56
N GLU A 39 8.52 -1.79 6.88
CA GLU A 39 7.99 -0.47 7.27
C GLU A 39 7.23 0.18 6.13
N ASN A 40 7.72 0.08 4.89
CA ASN A 40 7.03 0.59 3.70
C ASN A 40 5.65 -0.05 3.49
N ILE A 41 5.55 -1.37 3.66
CA ILE A 41 4.30 -2.12 3.47
C ILE A 41 3.32 -1.84 4.63
N THR A 42 3.82 -1.72 5.87
CA THR A 42 2.97 -1.54 7.07
C THR A 42 2.54 -0.10 7.30
N LEU A 43 3.26 0.89 6.77
CA LEU A 43 2.97 2.32 6.96
C LEU A 43 1.56 2.71 6.48
N SER A 44 1.16 2.25 5.30
CA SER A 44 -0.18 2.57 4.76
C SER A 44 -1.32 1.95 5.58
N PRO A 45 -1.36 0.63 5.86
CA PRO A 45 -2.39 0.03 6.71
C PRO A 45 -2.54 0.71 8.08
N ILE A 46 -1.42 1.03 8.74
CA ILE A 46 -1.44 1.65 10.07
C ILE A 46 -1.98 3.09 9.98
N LYS A 47 -1.50 3.91 9.04
CA LYS A 47 -1.89 5.33 8.95
C LYS A 47 -3.26 5.57 8.32
N THR A 48 -3.63 4.78 7.31
CA THR A 48 -4.88 5.01 6.58
C THR A 48 -6.05 4.25 7.21
N LYS A 49 -5.83 3.00 7.64
CA LYS A 49 -6.89 2.13 8.19
C LYS A 49 -6.87 2.03 9.71
N GLY A 50 -5.86 2.57 10.40
CA GLY A 50 -5.75 2.51 11.86
C GLY A 50 -5.50 1.09 12.39
N GLU A 51 -4.95 0.19 11.57
CA GLU A 51 -4.65 -1.17 11.98
C GLU A 51 -3.54 -1.20 13.04
N SER A 52 -3.61 -2.16 13.97
CA SER A 52 -2.56 -2.37 14.95
C SER A 52 -1.29 -2.87 14.26
N ARG A 53 -0.13 -2.52 14.82
CA ARG A 53 1.17 -2.86 14.27
C ARG A 53 1.35 -4.36 14.03
N GLU A 54 0.95 -5.19 14.98
CA GLU A 54 1.04 -6.66 14.87
C GLU A 54 0.21 -7.20 13.69
N VAL A 55 -0.99 -6.67 13.47
CA VAL A 55 -1.86 -7.11 12.36
C VAL A 55 -1.27 -6.67 11.02
N ALA A 56 -0.73 -5.45 10.95
CA ALA A 56 -0.08 -4.93 9.76
C ALA A 56 1.19 -5.73 9.42
N GLU A 57 2.04 -6.03 10.40
CA GLU A 57 3.27 -6.81 10.23
C GLU A 57 2.97 -8.24 9.75
N LYS A 58 1.97 -8.90 10.34
CA LYS A 58 1.54 -10.23 9.88
C LYS A 58 1.08 -10.22 8.42
N ARG A 59 0.26 -9.24 8.04
CA ARG A 59 -0.18 -9.07 6.64
C ARG A 59 0.98 -8.79 5.71
N ALA A 60 1.93 -7.96 6.13
CA ALA A 60 3.11 -7.64 5.34
C ALA A 60 3.98 -8.89 5.11
N GLN A 61 4.16 -9.75 6.12
CA GLN A 61 4.83 -11.05 5.97
C GLN A 61 4.10 -11.95 4.96
N GLU A 62 2.78 -12.11 5.08
CA GLU A 62 1.98 -12.90 4.13
C GLU A 62 2.09 -12.36 2.69
N LEU A 63 2.14 -11.03 2.52
CA LEU A 63 2.35 -10.39 1.22
C LEU A 63 3.75 -10.65 0.68
N LEU A 64 4.78 -10.57 1.53
CA LEU A 64 6.18 -10.84 1.16
C LEU A 64 6.39 -12.29 0.73
N GLU A 65 5.79 -13.25 1.43
CA GLU A 65 5.77 -14.65 1.02
C GLU A 65 5.08 -14.83 -0.34
N LYS A 66 3.94 -14.17 -0.54
CA LYS A 66 3.18 -14.25 -1.79
C LYS A 66 3.94 -13.71 -3.00
N VAL A 67 4.78 -12.70 -2.82
CA VAL A 67 5.66 -12.15 -3.88
C VAL A 67 7.00 -12.88 -3.98
N GLY A 68 7.27 -13.85 -3.10
CA GLY A 68 8.52 -14.63 -3.10
C GLY A 68 9.73 -13.86 -2.57
N LEU A 69 9.52 -12.85 -1.73
CA LEU A 69 10.58 -12.03 -1.13
C LEU A 69 10.55 -12.01 0.42
N PRO A 70 10.39 -13.15 1.12
CA PRO A 70 10.32 -13.17 2.58
C PRO A 70 11.59 -12.63 3.25
N ASP A 71 12.76 -12.91 2.67
CA ASP A 71 14.07 -12.50 3.22
C ASP A 71 14.39 -11.00 3.02
N LYS A 72 13.52 -10.27 2.30
CA LYS A 72 13.69 -8.83 2.04
C LYS A 72 12.91 -7.94 3.00
N ALA A 73 12.24 -8.52 4.00
CA ALA A 73 11.49 -7.77 5.01
C ALA A 73 12.31 -6.64 5.66
N ASP A 74 13.52 -6.96 6.09
CA ASP A 74 14.43 -6.03 6.76
C ASP A 74 15.38 -5.29 5.80
N ALA A 75 15.25 -5.55 4.49
CA ALA A 75 16.06 -4.85 3.50
C ALA A 75 15.58 -3.41 3.36
N TYR A 76 16.52 -2.51 3.07
CA TYR A 76 16.21 -1.18 2.57
C TYR A 76 15.98 -1.26 1.04
N PRO A 77 15.00 -0.51 0.51
CA PRO A 77 14.70 -0.43 -0.93
C PRO A 77 15.85 0.03 -1.82
#